data_AF-A0A2H9M9E8-F1
#
_entry.id   AF-A0A2H9M9E8-F1
#
_cell.length_a   1.000
_cell.length_b   1.000
_cell.length_c   1.000
_cell.angle_alpha   90.00
_cell.angle_beta   90.00
_cell.angle_gamma   90.00
#
_symmetry.space_group_name_H-M   'P 1'
#
loop_
_entity.id
_entity.type
_entity.pdbx_description
1 polymer ?
#
loop_
_entity_poly.entity_id
_entity_poly.type
_entity_poly.pdbx_seq_one_letter_code
_entity_poly.pdbx_strand_id
1 'polypeptide(L)'
;MGFDCGDAALNEFLQRQTGEKQRRGFGKTYVALAEDGTTVTGFVTVSAGQIATASLSAQSKLPRHPAPILRIGRLAVDVRHQGKGTGQDLLAFALRLAVEFSQRVGLYAVVVDA
;
A
#
# COMPACT_ATOMS: atom_id res chain seq x y z
N MET A 1 -1.67 -23.20 -8.81
CA MET A 1 -2.27 -21.90 -9.16
C MET A 1 -2.03 -20.97 -7.99
N GLY A 2 -1.24 -19.92 -8.19
CA GLY A 2 -0.86 -18.98 -7.14
C GLY A 2 -0.78 -17.58 -7.73
N PHE A 3 -0.66 -16.59 -6.85
CA PHE A 3 -0.38 -15.22 -7.26
C PHE A 3 1.04 -15.13 -7.82
N ASP A 4 1.19 -14.52 -8.99
CA ASP A 4 2.49 -14.21 -9.58
C ASP A 4 2.46 -12.82 -10.21
N CYS A 5 3.25 -11.88 -9.69
CA CYS A 5 3.39 -10.53 -10.25
C CYS A 5 4.68 -10.30 -11.05
N GLY A 6 5.48 -11.36 -11.26
CA GLY A 6 6.80 -11.28 -11.91
C GLY A 6 7.95 -10.94 -10.96
N ASP A 7 7.67 -10.64 -9.70
CA ASP A 7 8.66 -10.43 -8.64
C ASP A 7 8.56 -11.53 -7.57
N ALA A 8 9.59 -12.36 -7.45
CA ALA A 8 9.62 -13.48 -6.54
C ALA A 8 9.49 -13.07 -5.06
N ALA A 9 10.07 -11.92 -4.67
CA ALA A 9 10.02 -11.44 -3.29
C ALA A 9 8.61 -10.94 -2.92
N LEU A 10 7.91 -10.29 -3.86
CA LEU A 10 6.51 -9.89 -3.67
C LEU A 10 5.55 -11.10 -3.65
N ASN A 11 5.80 -12.11 -4.50
CA ASN A 11 5.04 -13.35 -4.49
C ASN A 11 5.19 -14.10 -3.17
N GLU A 12 6.43 -14.25 -2.68
CA GLU A 12 6.70 -14.90 -1.39
C GLU A 12 6.10 -14.11 -0.21
N PHE A 13 6.20 -12.78 -0.25
CA PHE A 13 5.61 -11.91 0.75
C PHE A 13 4.10 -12.16 0.91
N LEU A 14 3.37 -12.27 -0.21
CA LEU A 14 1.92 -12.51 -0.17
C LEU A 14 1.59 -13.93 0.34
N GLN A 15 2.41 -14.92 -0.01
CA GLN A 15 2.14 -16.31 0.37
C GLN A 15 2.50 -16.63 1.83
N ARG A 16 3.59 -16.04 2.34
CA ARG A 16 4.19 -16.47 3.62
C ARG A 16 4.13 -15.42 4.71
N GLN A 17 4.20 -14.13 4.35
CA GLN A 17 4.52 -13.08 5.33
C GLN A 17 3.34 -12.17 5.67
N THR A 18 2.28 -12.16 4.86
CA THR A 18 1.15 -11.23 5.03
C THR A 18 0.42 -11.48 6.35
N GLY A 19 0.10 -12.74 6.66
CA GLY A 19 -0.60 -13.10 7.89
C GLY A 19 0.19 -12.76 9.15
N GLU A 20 1.51 -12.94 9.12
CA GLU A 20 2.37 -12.68 10.28
C GLU A 20 2.63 -11.17 10.49
N LYS A 21 2.91 -10.40 9.42
CA LYS A 21 3.10 -8.95 9.57
C LYS A 21 1.81 -8.21 9.92
N GLN A 22 0.66 -8.66 9.41
CA GLN A 22 -0.65 -8.12 9.80
C GLN A 22 -0.94 -8.40 11.27
N ARG A 23 -0.66 -9.61 11.76
CA ARG A 23 -0.80 -9.98 13.18
C ARG A 23 0.08 -9.16 14.10
N ARG A 24 1.29 -8.79 13.65
CA ARG A 24 2.24 -7.98 14.42
C ARG A 24 2.01 -6.46 14.27
N GLY A 25 1.00 -6.02 13.51
CA GLY A 25 0.64 -4.61 13.38
C GLY A 25 1.59 -3.76 12.52
N PHE A 26 2.54 -4.36 11.80
CA PHE A 26 3.54 -3.64 11.00
C PHE A 26 3.03 -3.16 9.63
N GLY A 27 1.82 -3.57 9.25
CA GLY A 27 1.14 -3.14 8.03
C GLY A 27 -0.13 -3.94 7.80
N LYS A 28 -1.10 -3.35 7.10
CA LYS A 28 -2.32 -4.03 6.66
C LYS A 28 -2.25 -4.26 5.16
N THR A 29 -2.52 -5.49 4.73
CA THR A 29 -2.56 -5.86 3.33
C THR A 29 -4.00 -6.06 2.89
N TYR A 30 -4.36 -5.43 1.77
CA TYR A 30 -5.65 -5.56 1.12
C TYR A 30 -5.44 -6.26 -0.22
N VAL A 31 -6.33 -7.20 -0.55
CA VAL A 31 -6.28 -7.96 -1.79
C VAL A 31 -7.43 -7.56 -2.71
N ALA A 32 -7.15 -7.44 -4.00
CA ALA A 32 -8.17 -7.41 -5.03
C ALA A 32 -8.51 -8.85 -5.41
N LEU A 33 -9.79 -9.17 -5.41
CA LEU A 33 -10.31 -10.48 -5.81
C LEU A 33 -10.91 -10.37 -7.21
N ALA A 34 -10.80 -11.44 -7.99
CA ALA A 34 -11.55 -11.59 -9.22
C ALA A 34 -13.06 -11.77 -8.91
N GLU A 35 -13.88 -11.79 -9.96
CA GLU A 35 -15.33 -11.99 -9.84
C GLU A 35 -15.70 -13.33 -9.17
N ASP A 36 -14.80 -14.32 -9.25
CA ASP A 36 -14.96 -15.61 -8.56
C ASP A 36 -14.83 -15.52 -7.02
N GLY A 37 -14.47 -14.34 -6.49
CA GLY A 37 -14.36 -14.06 -5.06
C GLY A 37 -13.22 -14.78 -4.34
N THR A 38 -12.34 -15.49 -5.05
CA THR A 38 -11.29 -16.32 -4.43
C THR A 38 -9.92 -16.12 -5.07
N THR A 39 -9.88 -15.81 -6.36
CA THR A 39 -8.63 -15.54 -7.07
C THR A 39 -8.11 -14.16 -6.74
N VAL A 40 -6.91 -14.09 -6.16
CA VAL A 40 -6.23 -12.80 -5.91
C VAL A 40 -5.63 -12.27 -7.21
N THR A 41 -6.06 -11.08 -7.62
CA THR A 41 -5.61 -10.39 -8.85
C THR A 41 -4.57 -9.31 -8.57
N GLY A 42 -4.46 -8.87 -7.33
CA GLY A 42 -3.48 -7.87 -6.89
C GLY A 42 -3.56 -7.63 -5.38
N PHE A 43 -2.59 -6.92 -4.83
CA PHE A 43 -2.62 -6.50 -3.44
C PHE A 43 -1.92 -5.17 -3.21
N VAL A 44 -2.30 -4.49 -2.14
CA VAL A 44 -1.62 -3.30 -1.62
C VAL A 44 -1.38 -3.46 -0.12
N THR A 45 -0.18 -3.13 0.34
CA THR A 45 0.16 -3.11 1.78
C THR A 45 0.42 -1.68 2.23
N VAL A 46 -0.32 -1.25 3.25
CA VAL A 46 -0.21 0.07 3.85
C VAL A 46 0.21 0.02 5.31
N SER A 47 0.93 1.03 5.77
CA SER A 47 1.28 1.21 7.17
C SER A 47 1.27 2.68 7.56
N ALA A 48 1.08 2.97 8.85
CA ALA A 48 1.32 4.30 9.39
C ALA A 48 2.82 4.52 9.58
N GLY A 49 3.26 5.77 9.44
CA GLY A 49 4.65 6.14 9.68
C GLY A 49 4.85 7.63 9.79
N GLN A 50 6.12 8.03 9.85
CA GLN A 50 6.52 9.42 9.75
C GLN A 50 7.68 9.57 8.77
N ILE A 51 7.77 10.71 8.10
CA ILE A 51 8.90 11.07 7.25
C ILE A 51 9.44 12.44 7.65
N ALA A 52 10.76 12.62 7.52
CA ALA A 52 11.36 13.94 7.70
C ALA A 52 10.75 14.92 6.70
N THR A 53 10.35 16.12 7.17
CA THR A 53 9.72 17.12 6.31
C THR A 53 10.67 17.66 5.26
N ALA A 54 11.98 17.58 5.50
CA ALA A 54 13.02 17.86 4.51
C ALA A 54 13.02 16.89 3.31
N SER A 55 12.45 15.69 3.46
CA SER A 55 12.30 14.72 2.37
C SER A 55 11.04 14.97 1.52
N LEU A 56 10.15 15.86 1.96
CA LEU A 56 8.98 16.28 1.19
C LEU A 56 9.40 17.43 0.26
N SER A 57 8.95 17.40 -1.00
CA SER A 57 9.32 18.41 -1.99
C SER A 57 9.07 19.83 -1.45
N ALA A 58 10.06 20.71 -1.65
CA ALA A 58 10.30 21.96 -0.90
C ALA A 58 9.24 23.08 -1.02
N GLN A 59 8.01 22.79 -1.45
CA GLN A 59 6.98 23.80 -1.72
C GLN A 59 6.17 24.24 -0.49
N SER A 60 6.41 23.67 0.69
CA SER A 60 5.56 23.95 1.86
C SER A 60 6.38 24.47 3.05
N LYS A 61 5.87 25.52 3.72
CA LYS A 61 6.30 25.98 5.06
C LYS A 61 5.91 24.94 6.12
N LEU A 62 6.44 23.73 5.98
CA LEU A 62 6.16 22.63 6.90
C LEU A 62 6.83 22.87 8.25
N PRO A 63 6.20 22.46 9.37
CA PRO A 63 6.88 22.34 10.65
C PRO A 63 8.15 21.48 10.54
N ARG A 64 9.12 21.74 11.41
CA ARG A 64 10.39 20.96 11.45
C ARG A 64 10.25 19.57 12.08
N HIS A 65 9.04 19.18 12.50
CA HIS A 65 8.77 17.86 13.08
C HIS A 65 8.39 16.85 11.97
N PRO A 66 8.67 15.54 12.14
CA PRO A 66 8.32 14.53 11.16
C PRO A 66 6.83 14.55 10.80
N ALA A 67 6.53 14.53 9.50
CA ALA A 67 5.16 14.53 9.01
C ALA A 67 4.54 13.13 9.14
N PRO A 68 3.30 12.99 9.66
CA PRO A 68 2.58 11.72 9.68
C PRO A 68 2.21 11.30 8.25
N ILE A 69 2.46 10.04 7.91
CA ILE A 69 2.22 9.51 6.55
C ILE A 69 1.46 8.20 6.58
N LEU A 70 0.76 7.93 5.47
CA LEU A 70 0.36 6.58 5.10
C LEU A 70 1.39 6.09 4.09
N ARG A 71 2.12 5.05 4.44
CA ARG A 71 3.12 4.44 3.58
C ARG A 71 2.49 3.31 2.78
N ILE A 72 2.60 3.37 1.46
CA ILE A 72 2.33 2.24 0.56
C ILE A 72 3.68 1.53 0.38
N GLY A 73 3.88 0.46 1.16
CA GLY A 73 5.15 -0.26 1.15
C GLY A 73 5.25 -1.32 0.06
N ARG A 74 4.11 -1.84 -0.43
CA ARG A 74 4.04 -2.83 -1.51
C ARG A 74 2.76 -2.66 -2.30
N LEU A 75 2.86 -2.71 -3.62
CA LEU A 75 1.74 -2.78 -4.55
C LEU A 75 2.13 -3.74 -5.67
N ALA A 76 1.29 -4.74 -5.91
CA ALA A 76 1.56 -5.74 -6.96
C ALA A 76 0.26 -6.17 -7.63
N VAL A 77 0.36 -6.50 -8.92
CA VAL A 77 -0.73 -7.03 -9.73
C VAL A 77 -0.25 -8.32 -10.38
N ASP A 78 -1.09 -9.35 -10.31
CA ASP A 78 -0.81 -10.63 -10.94
C ASP A 78 -0.57 -10.43 -12.45
N VAL A 79 0.43 -11.08 -13.04
CA VAL A 79 0.84 -10.93 -14.44
C VAL A 79 -0.32 -11.14 -15.41
N ARG A 80 -1.29 -11.99 -15.07
CA ARG A 80 -2.49 -12.25 -15.89
C ARG A 80 -3.50 -11.09 -15.87
N HIS A 81 -3.34 -10.15 -14.94
CA HIS A 81 -4.23 -9.02 -14.67
C HIS A 81 -3.56 -7.64 -14.85
N GLN A 82 -2.27 -7.62 -15.18
CA GLN A 82 -1.56 -6.38 -15.50
C GLN A 82 -2.15 -5.71 -16.75
N GLY A 83 -2.12 -4.37 -16.78
CA GLY A 83 -2.70 -3.57 -17.86
C GLY A 83 -4.23 -3.47 -17.86
N LYS A 84 -4.93 -4.10 -16.91
CA LYS A 84 -6.41 -4.12 -16.83
C LYS A 84 -7.01 -3.19 -15.76
N GLY A 85 -6.22 -2.26 -15.22
CA GLY A 85 -6.69 -1.29 -14.21
C GLY A 85 -6.56 -1.74 -12.75
N THR A 86 -6.33 -3.02 -12.44
CA THR A 86 -6.26 -3.53 -11.05
C THR A 86 -5.29 -2.76 -10.14
N GLY A 87 -4.12 -2.36 -10.67
CA GLY A 87 -3.15 -1.58 -9.89
C GLY A 87 -3.64 -0.16 -9.59
N GLN A 88 -4.38 0.45 -10.51
CA GLN A 88 -4.99 1.77 -10.32
C GLN A 88 -6.10 1.71 -9.28
N ASP A 89 -6.92 0.66 -9.31
CA ASP A 89 -7.99 0.46 -8.32
C ASP A 89 -7.43 0.26 -6.92
N LEU A 90 -6.37 -0.53 -6.78
CA LEU A 90 -5.66 -0.73 -5.50
C LEU A 90 -5.02 0.56 -4.98
N LEU A 91 -4.42 1.36 -5.88
CA LEU A 91 -3.87 2.66 -5.51
C LEU A 91 -4.97 3.64 -5.09
N ALA A 92 -6.06 3.71 -5.86
CA ALA A 92 -7.22 4.54 -5.54
C ALA A 92 -7.84 4.15 -4.19
N PHE A 93 -7.92 2.84 -3.91
CA PHE A 93 -8.34 2.33 -2.61
C PHE A 93 -7.41 2.83 -1.48
N ALA A 94 -6.09 2.70 -1.64
CA ALA A 94 -5.13 3.17 -0.63
C ALA A 94 -5.20 4.70 -0.41
N LEU A 95 -5.42 5.48 -1.47
CA LEU A 95 -5.59 6.93 -1.38
C LEU A 95 -6.90 7.32 -0.68
N ARG A 96 -8.02 6.64 -0.96
CA ARG A 96 -9.28 6.86 -0.24
C ARG A 96 -9.13 6.54 1.25
N LEU A 97 -8.43 5.44 1.55
CA LEU A 97 -8.11 5.07 2.92
C LEU A 97 -7.29 6.18 3.62
N ALA A 98 -6.29 6.76 2.93
CA ALA A 98 -5.51 7.88 3.45
C ALA A 98 -6.37 9.11 3.76
N VAL A 99 -7.32 9.45 2.89
CA VAL A 99 -8.26 10.57 3.11
C VAL A 99 -9.15 10.30 4.33
N GLU A 100 -9.65 9.08 4.50
CA GLU A 100 -10.43 8.75 5.70
C GLU A 100 -9.61 8.88 6.99
N PHE A 101 -8.36 8.39 6.98
CA PHE A 101 -7.48 8.51 8.14
C PHE A 101 -7.10 9.97 8.44
N SER A 102 -6.88 10.80 7.41
CA SER A 102 -6.51 12.20 7.60
C SER A 102 -7.59 12.99 8.35
N GLN A 103 -8.86 12.63 8.17
CA GLN A 103 -10.00 13.24 8.85
C GLN A 103 -10.11 12.86 10.33
N ARG A 104 -9.51 11.74 10.77
CA ARG A 104 -9.68 11.20 12.13
C ARG A 104 -8.45 11.38 13.03
N VAL A 105 -7.25 11.18 12.49
CA VAL A 105 -6.02 11.07 13.31
C VAL A 105 -4.85 11.94 12.80
N GLY A 106 -5.06 12.70 11.73
CA GLY A 106 -4.04 13.54 11.11
C GLY A 106 -3.10 12.75 10.21
N LEU A 107 -3.07 13.10 8.93
CA LEU A 107 -2.22 12.49 7.91
C LEU A 107 -1.82 13.58 6.92
N TYR A 108 -0.51 13.76 6.70
CA TYR A 108 -0.02 14.83 5.84
C TYR A 108 0.18 14.37 4.39
N ALA A 109 0.72 13.16 4.21
CA ALA A 109 1.07 12.66 2.89
C ALA A 109 0.89 11.15 2.78
N VAL A 110 0.81 10.71 1.53
CA VAL A 110 0.98 9.31 1.14
C VAL A 110 2.37 9.18 0.52
N VAL A 111 3.14 8.20 0.99
CA VAL A 111 4.48 7.92 0.48
C VAL A 111 4.48 6.52 -0.11
N VAL A 112 5.03 6.40 -1.32
CA VAL A 112 5.23 5.12 -2.00
C VAL A 112 6.73 4.87 -2.03
N ASP A 113 7.16 3.69 -1.60
CA ASP A 113 8.52 3.24 -1.90
C ASP A 113 8.52 2.60 -3.28
N ALA A 114 9.45 3.05 -4.13
CA ALA A 114 9.76 2.44 -5.41
C ALA A 114 10.98 1.52 -5.28
#